data_AF-A0AAE0AES4-F1
#
_entry.id   AF-A0AAE0AES4-F1
#
_cell.length_a   1.000
_cell.length_b   1.000
_cell.length_c   1.000
_cell.angle_alpha   90.00
_cell.angle_beta   90.00
_cell.angle_gamma   90.00
#
_symmetry.space_group_name_H-M   'P 1'
#
loop_
_entity.id
_entity.type
_entity.pdbx_description
1 polymer ?
#
loop_
_entity_poly.entity_id
_entity_poly.type
_entity_poly.pdbx_seq_one_letter_code
_entity_poly.pdbx_strand_id
1 'polypeptide(L)'
;MHIEKNVCDSVLGTLMNIDGKTKDTYKTRLDLKEMGIQRELHPICVNGQTKLPSACYSLSSTEKRGLCQFLHSMKLPDGMASNISRCVNTRDCKISGLKSHDCHIILQRLLPVALRGYLRRDIREIIIELCVFFKELTSKTLKVDVLERLNKDIVLILCKLEKIFPPSVFDIMIHLLIHLAHEAMLGCPTQYRWMYPFEREHRAELENDCVRNIEKKQEEEFHKWFTKREVEKEEGLNFDDPYQQEQTEDIINTVEDDNDDILLCRNDMHKIDVNVEDQNEFIDNFVDDDSDADDTPFNNDKYEEDYILSNYENDTEENYISSS
;
A
#
# COMPACT_ATOMS: atom_id res chain seq x y z
N MET A 1 -2.32 -6.21 7.44
CA MET A 1 -0.92 -5.74 7.47
C MET A 1 -0.78 -4.39 6.77
N HIS A 2 -0.01 -3.44 7.32
CA HIS A 2 0.17 -2.07 6.78
C HIS A 2 1.19 -1.98 5.63
N ILE A 3 1.34 -3.02 4.80
CA ILE A 3 2.37 -3.05 3.74
C ILE A 3 2.20 -1.87 2.77
N GLU A 4 1.01 -1.67 2.21
CA GLU A 4 0.73 -0.57 1.28
C GLU A 4 1.00 0.80 1.89
N LYS A 5 0.66 0.98 3.17
CA LYS A 5 0.96 2.21 3.90
C LYS A 5 2.47 2.44 3.98
N ASN A 6 3.24 1.43 4.35
CA ASN A 6 4.70 1.53 4.46
C ASN A 6 5.35 1.78 3.11
N VAL A 7 4.88 1.12 2.06
CA VAL A 7 5.33 1.35 0.68
C VAL A 7 5.03 2.78 0.24
N CYS A 8 3.79 3.24 0.44
CA CYS A 8 3.37 4.59 0.11
C CYS A 8 4.17 5.65 0.88
N ASP A 9 4.35 5.48 2.19
CA ASP A 9 5.17 6.38 3.03
C ASP A 9 6.63 6.40 2.57
N SER A 10 7.20 5.23 2.23
CA SER A 10 8.59 5.10 1.75
C SER A 10 8.78 5.78 0.38
N VAL A 11 7.88 5.52 -0.58
CA VAL A 11 7.90 6.12 -1.92
C VAL A 11 7.70 7.63 -1.81
N LEU A 12 6.61 8.10 -1.21
CA LEU A 12 6.34 9.54 -1.08
C LEU A 12 7.43 10.25 -0.28
N GLY A 13 7.87 9.65 0.84
CA GLY A 13 8.93 10.20 1.69
C GLY A 13 10.22 10.43 0.94
N THR A 14 10.60 9.48 0.07
CA THR A 14 11.82 9.53 -0.73
C THR A 14 11.68 10.48 -1.93
N LEU A 15 10.58 10.42 -2.68
CA LEU A 15 10.33 11.32 -3.82
C LEU A 15 10.26 12.79 -3.38
N MET A 16 9.60 13.06 -2.26
CA MET A 16 9.43 14.40 -1.71
C MET A 16 10.61 14.85 -0.84
N ASN A 17 11.57 13.96 -0.55
CA ASN A 17 12.67 14.17 0.40
C ASN A 17 12.16 14.77 1.73
N ILE A 18 11.17 14.11 2.34
CA ILE A 18 10.56 14.56 3.60
C ILE A 18 11.46 14.18 4.76
N ASP A 19 11.82 15.16 5.59
CA ASP A 19 12.67 14.93 6.75
C ASP A 19 12.05 13.90 7.72
N GLY A 20 12.88 12.98 8.20
CA GLY A 20 12.48 11.83 9.02
C GLY A 20 11.71 10.72 8.30
N LYS A 21 11.30 10.90 7.03
CA LYS A 21 10.60 9.86 6.23
C LYS A 21 11.36 9.41 5.00
N THR A 22 12.23 10.27 4.45
CA THR A 22 13.04 9.94 3.28
C THR A 22 13.95 8.75 3.58
N LYS A 23 14.00 7.79 2.66
CA LYS A 23 14.98 6.70 2.72
C LYS A 23 16.32 7.15 2.15
N ASP A 24 16.39 8.31 1.51
CA ASP A 24 17.61 8.89 0.97
C ASP A 24 18.24 9.88 1.96
N THR A 25 18.98 9.35 2.93
CA THR A 25 19.59 10.15 4.01
C THR A 25 21.08 10.41 3.76
N TYR A 26 21.67 11.34 4.53
CA TYR A 26 23.13 11.54 4.49
C TYR A 26 23.92 10.24 4.77
N LYS A 27 23.45 9.40 5.70
CA LYS A 27 24.06 8.11 6.01
C LYS A 27 23.97 7.17 4.82
N THR A 28 22.78 7.05 4.23
CA THR A 28 22.56 6.30 2.99
C THR A 28 23.53 6.70 1.89
N ARG A 29 23.74 8.01 1.69
CA ARG A 29 24.69 8.52 0.67
C ARG A 29 26.15 8.19 1.00
N LEU A 30 26.53 8.11 2.28
CA LEU A 30 27.85 7.63 2.69
C LEU A 30 28.00 6.13 2.41
N ASP A 31 26.98 5.33 2.71
CA ASP A 31 26.97 3.89 2.46
C ASP A 31 27.13 3.61 0.95
N LEU A 32 26.41 4.34 0.09
CA LEU A 32 26.57 4.26 -1.37
C LEU A 32 28.02 4.55 -1.82
N LYS A 33 28.67 5.52 -1.15
CA LYS A 33 30.06 5.88 -1.42
C LYS A 33 31.04 4.80 -1.00
N GLU A 34 30.83 4.21 0.18
CA GLU A 34 31.63 3.09 0.69
C GLU A 34 31.48 1.84 -0.19
N MET A 35 30.26 1.55 -0.65
CA MET A 35 29.96 0.44 -1.56
C MET A 35 30.43 0.68 -3.00
N GLY A 36 30.78 1.92 -3.37
CA GLY A 36 31.28 2.26 -4.70
C GLY A 36 30.22 2.26 -5.81
N ILE A 37 28.93 2.28 -5.47
CA ILE A 37 27.78 2.26 -6.40
C ILE A 37 27.09 3.63 -6.48
N GLN A 38 26.35 3.92 -7.55
CA GLN A 38 25.60 5.18 -7.73
C GLN A 38 26.46 6.44 -7.46
N ARG A 39 27.60 6.55 -8.16
CA ARG A 39 28.62 7.60 -7.95
C ARG A 39 28.07 9.01 -8.05
N GLU A 40 27.05 9.20 -8.87
CA GLU A 40 26.30 10.45 -9.05
C GLU A 40 25.61 10.94 -7.77
N LEU A 41 25.37 10.04 -6.80
CA LEU A 41 24.72 10.36 -5.52
C LEU A 41 25.72 10.61 -4.38
N HIS A 42 27.01 10.35 -4.58
CA HIS A 42 28.00 10.41 -3.50
C HIS A 42 28.12 11.83 -2.91
N PRO A 43 28.31 11.97 -1.59
CA PRO A 43 28.57 13.27 -0.98
C PRO A 43 29.85 13.90 -1.54
N ILE A 44 29.74 15.15 -2.00
CA ILE A 44 30.83 15.93 -2.59
C ILE A 44 31.25 17.06 -1.66
N CYS A 45 32.54 17.34 -1.56
CA CYS A 45 33.06 18.48 -0.82
C CYS A 45 33.24 19.66 -1.77
N VAL A 46 32.47 20.73 -1.56
CA VAL A 46 32.58 21.98 -2.32
C VAL A 46 32.90 23.10 -1.34
N ASN A 47 34.07 23.72 -1.48
CA ASN A 47 34.54 24.80 -0.60
C ASN A 47 34.55 24.44 0.90
N GLY A 48 34.95 23.21 1.23
CA GLY A 48 34.97 22.70 2.61
C GLY A 48 33.59 22.34 3.17
N GLN A 49 32.51 22.52 2.41
CA GLN A 49 31.16 22.09 2.79
C GLN A 49 30.77 20.79 2.07
N THR A 50 30.28 19.82 2.82
CA THR A 50 29.71 18.60 2.24
C THR A 50 28.33 18.90 1.66
N LYS A 51 28.16 18.63 0.37
CA LYS A 51 26.88 18.76 -0.35
C LYS A 51 26.42 17.39 -0.85
N LEU A 52 25.12 17.16 -0.78
CA LEU A 52 24.48 15.98 -1.37
C LEU A 52 23.97 16.35 -2.78
N PRO A 53 24.43 15.67 -3.84
CA PRO A 53 23.85 15.83 -5.17
C PRO A 53 22.35 15.48 -5.17
N SER A 54 21.56 16.19 -5.98
CA SER A 54 20.15 15.85 -6.17
C SER A 54 20.01 14.47 -6.78
N ALA A 55 19.18 13.61 -6.19
CA ALA A 55 18.85 12.33 -6.79
C ALA A 55 17.91 12.51 -8.00
N CYS A 56 18.02 11.60 -8.97
CA CYS A 56 17.16 11.57 -10.15
C CYS A 56 15.70 11.20 -9.83
N TYR A 57 15.47 10.49 -8.71
CA TYR A 57 14.15 10.14 -8.20
C TYR A 57 13.57 11.20 -7.25
N SER A 58 14.32 12.22 -6.86
CA SER A 58 13.77 13.30 -6.02
C SER A 58 13.06 14.34 -6.89
N LEU A 59 11.83 14.68 -6.50
CA LEU A 59 11.08 15.77 -7.13
C LEU A 59 11.78 17.11 -6.87
N SER A 60 11.85 17.94 -7.90
CA SER A 60 12.27 19.34 -7.76
C SER A 60 11.27 20.14 -6.92
N SER A 61 11.69 21.30 -6.40
CA SER A 61 10.82 22.14 -5.57
C SER A 61 9.50 22.56 -6.26
N THR A 62 9.51 22.69 -7.59
CA THR A 62 8.31 22.97 -8.40
C THR A 62 7.41 21.75 -8.50
N GLU A 63 7.98 20.57 -8.75
CA GLU A 63 7.21 19.32 -8.85
C GLU A 63 6.61 18.91 -7.49
N LYS A 64 7.36 19.07 -6.39
CA LYS A 64 6.84 18.85 -5.02
C LYS A 64 5.61 19.70 -4.74
N ARG A 65 5.65 20.98 -5.11
CA ARG A 65 4.53 21.90 -4.95
C ARG A 65 3.34 21.48 -5.79
N GLY A 66 3.59 21.09 -7.05
CA GLY A 66 2.55 20.58 -7.94
C GLY A 66 1.88 19.32 -7.41
N LEU A 67 2.65 18.36 -6.88
CA LEU A 67 2.13 17.16 -6.23
C LEU A 67 1.30 17.49 -4.98
N CYS A 68 1.79 18.37 -4.10
CA CYS A 68 1.03 18.81 -2.93
C CYS A 68 -0.25 19.56 -3.31
N GLN A 69 -0.21 20.43 -4.33
CA GLN A 69 -1.40 21.13 -4.80
C GLN A 69 -2.43 20.17 -5.38
N PHE A 70 -1.99 19.19 -6.16
CA PHE A 70 -2.86 18.13 -6.67
C PHE A 70 -3.54 17.37 -5.52
N LEU A 71 -2.78 16.85 -4.56
CA LEU A 71 -3.35 16.09 -3.44
C LEU A 71 -4.25 16.96 -2.55
N HIS A 72 -3.92 18.24 -2.38
CA HIS A 72 -4.74 19.18 -1.60
C HIS A 72 -6.06 19.55 -2.30
N SER A 73 -6.11 19.55 -3.63
CA SER A 73 -7.32 19.88 -4.38
C SER A 73 -8.24 18.68 -4.63
N MET A 74 -7.79 17.46 -4.32
CA MET A 74 -8.59 16.26 -4.50
C MET A 74 -9.87 16.29 -3.66
N LYS A 75 -11.01 16.11 -4.33
CA LYS A 75 -12.29 15.78 -3.72
C LYS A 75 -12.63 14.37 -4.15
N LEU A 76 -12.82 13.49 -3.17
CA LEU A 76 -13.13 12.09 -3.39
C LEU A 76 -14.58 11.82 -2.93
N PRO A 77 -15.28 10.84 -3.53
CA PRO A 77 -16.58 10.39 -3.04
C PRO A 77 -16.53 10.01 -1.56
N ASP A 78 -17.67 10.13 -0.89
CA ASP A 78 -17.75 9.71 0.51
C ASP A 78 -17.40 8.22 0.66
N GLY A 79 -16.78 7.87 1.78
CA GLY A 79 -16.26 6.52 2.03
C GLY A 79 -15.01 6.13 1.22
N MET A 80 -14.60 6.86 0.17
CA MET A 80 -13.42 6.50 -0.63
C MET A 80 -12.09 6.81 0.06
N ALA A 81 -11.96 7.92 0.78
CA ALA A 81 -10.78 8.23 1.58
C ALA A 81 -11.15 9.26 2.65
N SER A 82 -10.27 9.47 3.63
CA SER A 82 -10.41 10.65 4.47
C SER A 82 -10.12 11.92 3.66
N ASN A 83 -10.40 13.09 4.24
CA ASN A 83 -10.11 14.36 3.58
C ASN A 83 -8.59 14.59 3.48
N ILE A 84 -7.99 14.10 2.39
CA ILE A 84 -6.54 14.15 2.08
C ILE A 84 -5.98 15.57 2.19
N SER A 85 -6.77 16.60 1.88
CA SER A 85 -6.32 17.99 1.98
C SER A 85 -5.83 18.36 3.39
N ARG A 86 -6.40 17.75 4.44
CA ARG A 86 -5.96 17.96 5.84
C ARG A 86 -4.58 17.38 6.13
N CYS A 87 -4.15 16.41 5.33
CA CYS A 87 -2.86 15.73 5.45
C CYS A 87 -1.75 16.42 4.64
N VAL A 88 -2.08 17.47 3.88
CA VAL A 88 -1.16 18.12 2.94
C VAL A 88 -0.94 19.59 3.29
N ASN A 89 0.30 19.94 3.61
CA ASN A 89 0.72 21.33 3.75
C ASN A 89 1.38 21.79 2.45
N THR A 90 0.67 22.63 1.69
CA THR A 90 1.13 23.17 0.39
C THR A 90 2.21 24.23 0.50
N ARG A 91 2.36 24.90 1.65
CA ARG A 91 3.41 25.91 1.88
C ARG A 91 4.76 25.25 2.09
N ASP A 92 4.77 24.24 2.96
CA ASP A 92 5.99 23.51 3.34
C ASP A 92 6.26 22.29 2.44
N CYS A 93 5.36 22.02 1.48
CA CYS A 93 5.39 20.83 0.62
C CYS A 93 5.54 19.53 1.42
N LYS A 94 4.78 19.42 2.52
CA LYS A 94 4.86 18.30 3.47
C LYS A 94 3.55 17.52 3.46
N ILE A 95 3.67 16.20 3.51
CA ILE A 95 2.53 15.27 3.63
C ILE A 95 2.70 14.50 4.94
N SER A 96 1.67 14.53 5.79
CA SER A 96 1.70 13.88 7.11
C SER A 96 0.28 13.53 7.59
N GLY A 97 0.16 12.50 8.43
CA GLY A 97 -1.12 12.11 9.00
C GLY A 97 -2.03 11.35 8.03
N LEU A 98 -1.48 10.72 6.99
CA LEU A 98 -2.22 9.80 6.13
C LEU A 98 -2.50 8.50 6.90
N LYS A 99 -3.75 8.05 6.86
CA LYS A 99 -4.13 6.73 7.35
C LYS A 99 -3.83 5.66 6.31
N SER A 100 -3.86 4.39 6.70
CA SER A 100 -3.60 3.25 5.81
C SER A 100 -4.48 3.28 4.55
N HIS A 101 -5.77 3.57 4.72
CA HIS A 101 -6.72 3.68 3.60
C HIS A 101 -6.39 4.85 2.67
N ASP A 102 -5.97 6.00 3.20
CA ASP A 102 -5.57 7.13 2.35
C ASP A 102 -4.33 6.78 1.54
N CYS A 103 -3.35 6.08 2.14
CA CYS A 103 -2.18 5.58 1.44
C CYS A 103 -2.53 4.58 0.33
N HIS A 104 -3.49 3.68 0.57
CA HIS A 104 -4.01 2.75 -0.44
C HIS A 104 -4.56 3.50 -1.66
N ILE A 105 -5.44 4.49 -1.43
CA ILE A 105 -6.02 5.31 -2.51
C ILE A 105 -4.95 6.13 -3.23
N ILE A 106 -4.01 6.71 -2.48
CA ILE A 106 -2.92 7.48 -3.07
C ILE A 106 -2.07 6.57 -3.96
N LEU A 107 -1.63 5.42 -3.46
CA LEU A 107 -0.74 4.53 -4.20
C LEU A 107 -1.41 3.99 -5.46
N GLN A 108 -2.67 3.56 -5.38
CA GLN A 108 -3.30 2.86 -6.50
C GLN A 108 -3.98 3.77 -7.53
N ARG A 109 -4.46 4.95 -7.10
CA ARG A 109 -5.30 5.81 -7.94
C ARG A 109 -4.67 7.17 -8.20
N LEU A 110 -4.17 7.83 -7.15
CA LEU A 110 -3.79 9.24 -7.26
C LEU A 110 -2.35 9.43 -7.72
N LEU A 111 -1.40 8.67 -7.16
CA LEU A 111 0.03 8.80 -7.44
C LEU A 111 0.37 8.54 -8.91
N PRO A 112 -0.19 7.52 -9.60
CA PRO A 112 0.07 7.31 -11.03
C PRO A 112 -0.34 8.49 -11.90
N VAL A 113 -1.45 9.13 -11.55
CA VAL A 113 -1.98 10.31 -12.25
C VAL A 113 -1.12 11.53 -11.93
N ALA A 114 -0.82 11.73 -10.65
CA ALA A 114 -0.06 12.88 -10.16
C ALA A 114 1.36 12.93 -10.74
N LEU A 115 1.97 11.77 -11.00
CA LEU A 115 3.33 11.68 -11.54
C LEU A 115 3.42 11.88 -13.05
N ARG A 116 2.32 11.84 -13.85
CA ARG A 116 2.38 11.87 -15.33
C ARG A 116 3.21 13.01 -15.92
N GLY A 117 3.29 14.16 -15.24
CA GLY A 117 4.06 15.34 -15.66
C GLY A 117 5.41 15.54 -14.96
N TYR A 118 5.81 14.64 -14.07
CA TYR A 118 6.99 14.78 -13.20
C TYR A 118 7.96 13.62 -13.37
N LEU A 119 9.19 13.82 -12.89
CA LEU A 119 10.29 12.86 -12.96
C LEU A 119 10.69 12.49 -14.40
N ARG A 120 11.86 11.86 -14.53
CA ARG A 120 12.29 11.26 -15.80
C ARG A 120 11.38 10.06 -16.13
N ARG A 121 11.12 9.86 -17.43
CA ARG A 121 10.13 8.89 -17.92
C ARG A 121 10.36 7.47 -17.39
N ASP A 122 11.59 7.00 -17.43
CA ASP A 122 12.01 5.69 -16.93
C ASP A 122 11.69 5.51 -15.44
N ILE A 123 12.00 6.50 -14.60
CA ILE A 123 11.75 6.43 -13.16
C ILE A 123 10.25 6.45 -12.88
N ARG A 124 9.52 7.34 -13.57
CA ARG A 124 8.08 7.46 -13.44
C ARG A 124 7.36 6.17 -13.81
N GLU A 125 7.72 5.58 -14.95
CA GLU A 125 7.10 4.34 -15.44
C GLU A 125 7.24 3.22 -14.42
N ILE A 126 8.40 3.08 -13.78
CA ILE A 126 8.63 2.05 -12.75
C ILE A 126 7.77 2.28 -11.50
N ILE A 127 7.60 3.53 -11.07
CA ILE A 127 6.71 3.85 -9.94
C ILE A 127 5.25 3.58 -10.32
N ILE A 128 4.86 3.90 -11.56
CA ILE A 128 3.51 3.59 -12.07
C ILE A 128 3.28 2.08 -12.14
N GLU A 129 4.25 1.29 -12.61
CA GLU A 129 4.18 -0.18 -12.62
C GLU A 129 3.92 -0.73 -11.21
N LEU A 130 4.65 -0.22 -10.19
CA LEU A 130 4.41 -0.59 -8.78
C LEU A 130 2.99 -0.23 -8.33
N CYS A 131 2.49 0.95 -8.69
CA CYS A 131 1.13 1.37 -8.35
C CYS A 131 0.06 0.50 -9.02
N VAL A 132 0.27 0.14 -10.29
CA VAL A 132 -0.61 -0.76 -11.05
C VAL A 132 -0.60 -2.16 -10.43
N PHE A 133 0.55 -2.66 -10.01
CA PHE A 133 0.65 -3.92 -9.26
C PHE A 133 -0.29 -3.94 -8.06
N PHE A 134 -0.29 -2.91 -7.21
CA PHE A 134 -1.21 -2.84 -6.06
C PHE A 134 -2.67 -2.70 -6.47
N LYS A 135 -2.94 -1.88 -7.49
CA LYS A 135 -4.30 -1.70 -8.02
C LYS A 135 -4.91 -3.02 -8.50
N GLU A 136 -4.12 -3.85 -9.18
CA GLU A 136 -4.57 -5.16 -9.66
C GLU A 136 -4.65 -6.19 -8.53
N LEU A 137 -3.66 -6.23 -7.64
CA LEU A 137 -3.62 -7.14 -6.50
C LEU A 137 -4.82 -6.98 -5.56
N THR A 138 -5.32 -5.76 -5.41
CA THR A 138 -6.45 -5.42 -4.53
C THR A 138 -7.77 -5.24 -5.26
N SER A 139 -7.86 -5.76 -6.49
CA SER A 139 -9.12 -5.79 -7.24
C SER A 139 -10.16 -6.62 -6.48
N LYS A 140 -11.43 -6.16 -6.53
CA LYS A 140 -12.57 -6.86 -5.94
C LYS A 140 -12.66 -8.32 -6.39
N THR A 141 -12.34 -8.56 -7.66
CA THR A 141 -12.30 -9.89 -8.26
C THR A 141 -10.88 -10.15 -8.76
N LEU A 142 -10.30 -11.25 -8.29
CA LEU A 142 -8.98 -11.71 -8.72
C LEU A 142 -9.11 -12.92 -9.62
N LYS A 143 -8.40 -12.89 -10.74
CA LYS A 143 -8.25 -14.03 -11.63
C LYS A 143 -6.86 -14.64 -11.43
N VAL A 144 -6.78 -15.97 -11.47
CA VAL A 144 -5.53 -16.69 -11.20
C VAL A 144 -4.45 -16.35 -12.23
N ASP A 145 -4.80 -16.21 -13.51
CA ASP A 145 -3.88 -15.81 -14.58
C ASP A 145 -3.28 -14.41 -14.33
N VAL A 146 -4.08 -13.46 -13.83
CA VAL A 146 -3.60 -12.14 -13.43
C VAL A 146 -2.63 -12.26 -12.25
N LEU A 147 -2.96 -13.06 -11.23
CA LEU A 147 -2.07 -13.24 -10.07
C LEU A 147 -0.74 -13.93 -10.45
N GLU A 148 -0.76 -14.92 -11.34
CA GLU A 148 0.44 -15.56 -11.87
C GLU A 148 1.34 -14.57 -12.63
N ARG A 149 0.73 -13.65 -13.39
CA ARG A 149 1.46 -12.54 -14.03
C ARG A 149 2.04 -11.60 -12.97
N LEU A 150 1.23 -11.14 -12.02
CA LEU A 150 1.69 -10.25 -10.94
C LEU A 150 2.86 -10.82 -10.15
N ASN A 151 2.87 -12.14 -9.92
CA ASN A 151 3.95 -12.84 -9.22
C ASN A 151 5.29 -12.80 -10.00
N LYS A 152 5.23 -12.72 -11.33
CA LYS A 152 6.42 -12.54 -12.19
C LYS A 152 6.80 -11.06 -12.30
N ASP A 153 5.80 -10.20 -12.49
CA ASP A 153 5.98 -8.76 -12.68
C ASP A 153 6.63 -8.11 -11.46
N ILE A 154 6.24 -8.49 -10.24
CA ILE A 154 6.78 -7.88 -9.03
C ILE A 154 8.29 -8.08 -8.87
N VAL A 155 8.82 -9.23 -9.29
CA VAL A 155 10.26 -9.50 -9.29
C VAL A 155 10.97 -8.50 -10.21
N LEU A 156 10.42 -8.28 -11.41
CA LEU A 156 10.97 -7.31 -12.35
C LEU A 156 10.85 -5.87 -11.84
N ILE A 157 9.71 -5.51 -11.25
CA ILE A 157 9.46 -4.18 -10.68
C ILE A 157 10.48 -3.88 -9.57
N LEU A 158 10.70 -4.82 -8.63
CA LEU A 158 11.68 -4.64 -7.57
C LEU A 158 13.10 -4.51 -8.13
N CYS A 159 13.52 -5.36 -9.07
CA CYS A 159 14.83 -5.22 -9.71
C CYS A 159 15.01 -3.88 -10.45
N LYS A 160 13.94 -3.36 -11.07
CA LYS A 160 13.97 -2.03 -11.71
C LYS A 160 14.08 -0.92 -10.66
N LEU A 161 13.36 -1.02 -9.55
CA LEU A 161 13.46 -0.08 -8.43
C LEU A 161 14.86 -0.09 -7.80
N GLU A 162 15.46 -1.27 -7.57
CA GLU A 162 16.79 -1.43 -6.94
C GLU A 162 17.91 -0.78 -7.75
N LYS A 163 17.74 -0.68 -9.08
CA LYS A 163 18.70 0.01 -9.94
C LYS A 163 18.68 1.54 -9.76
N ILE A 164 17.57 2.11 -9.29
CA ILE A 164 17.34 3.56 -9.23
C ILE A 164 17.42 4.08 -7.80
N PHE A 165 16.77 3.40 -6.87
CA PHE A 165 16.67 3.82 -5.48
C PHE A 165 17.88 3.31 -4.67
N PRO A 166 18.21 3.97 -3.55
CA PRO A 166 19.24 3.48 -2.66
C PRO A 166 18.77 2.21 -1.92
N PRO A 167 19.68 1.33 -1.50
CA PRO A 167 19.36 0.10 -0.77
C PRO A 167 18.50 0.32 0.49
N SER A 168 18.58 1.49 1.12
CA SER A 168 17.77 1.86 2.29
C SER A 168 16.25 1.93 2.02
N VAL A 169 15.82 2.04 0.75
CA VAL A 169 14.40 1.94 0.39
C VAL A 169 13.89 0.51 0.59
N PHE A 170 14.75 -0.49 0.35
CA PHE A 170 14.41 -1.91 0.35
C PHE A 170 14.50 -2.47 1.78
N ASP A 171 13.63 -1.96 2.65
CA ASP A 171 13.40 -2.57 3.95
C ASP A 171 12.52 -3.82 3.83
N ILE A 172 12.32 -4.51 4.95
CA ILE A 172 11.53 -5.75 5.00
C ILE A 172 10.15 -5.59 4.36
N MET A 173 9.50 -4.42 4.50
CA MET A 173 8.15 -4.20 3.99
C MET A 173 8.12 -4.11 2.46
N ILE A 174 9.18 -3.59 1.83
CA ILE A 174 9.33 -3.59 0.36
C ILE A 174 9.68 -4.99 -0.14
N HIS A 175 10.47 -5.77 0.60
CA HIS A 175 10.79 -7.13 0.20
C HIS A 175 9.59 -8.07 0.27
N LEU A 176 8.65 -7.85 1.21
CA LEU A 176 7.41 -8.65 1.31
C LEU A 176 6.53 -8.59 0.05
N LEU A 177 6.73 -7.61 -0.83
CA LEU A 177 5.93 -7.46 -2.05
C LEU A 177 6.01 -8.68 -2.97
N ILE A 178 7.13 -9.40 -2.98
CA ILE A 178 7.30 -10.62 -3.79
C ILE A 178 6.32 -11.73 -3.41
N HIS A 179 5.80 -11.72 -2.17
CA HIS A 179 4.92 -12.75 -1.66
C HIS A 179 3.44 -12.44 -1.89
N LEU A 180 3.08 -11.17 -2.10
CA LEU A 180 1.69 -10.74 -2.05
C LEU A 180 0.79 -11.40 -3.11
N ALA A 181 1.27 -11.54 -4.34
CA ALA A 181 0.50 -12.20 -5.40
C ALA A 181 0.26 -13.67 -5.06
N HIS A 182 1.27 -14.35 -4.51
CA HIS A 182 1.15 -15.73 -4.06
C HIS A 182 0.20 -15.87 -2.86
N GLU A 183 0.31 -14.98 -1.88
CA GLU A 183 -0.61 -14.93 -0.75
C GLU A 183 -2.06 -14.72 -1.19
N ALA A 184 -2.31 -13.89 -2.21
CA ALA A 184 -3.64 -13.67 -2.75
C ALA A 184 -4.18 -14.90 -3.51
N MET A 185 -3.31 -15.70 -4.13
CA MET A 185 -3.71 -16.98 -4.72
C MET A 185 -4.13 -18.00 -3.67
N LEU A 186 -3.49 -18.00 -2.51
CA LEU A 186 -3.78 -18.94 -1.42
C LEU A 186 -4.96 -18.49 -0.55
N GLY A 187 -5.02 -17.19 -0.24
CA GLY A 187 -5.92 -16.63 0.77
C GLY A 187 -7.01 -15.73 0.22
N CYS A 188 -7.37 -15.87 -1.07
CA CYS A 188 -8.44 -15.11 -1.71
C CYS A 188 -8.16 -13.58 -1.79
N PRO A 189 -9.09 -12.76 -2.32
CA PRO A 189 -8.88 -11.32 -2.46
C PRO A 189 -8.51 -10.59 -1.16
N THR A 190 -7.59 -9.64 -1.29
CA THR A 190 -6.96 -8.97 -0.13
C THR A 190 -7.99 -8.24 0.73
N GLN A 191 -9.10 -7.73 0.16
CA GLN A 191 -10.11 -6.99 0.92
C GLN A 191 -10.72 -7.77 2.10
N TYR A 192 -10.80 -9.10 2.00
CA TYR A 192 -11.34 -9.96 3.07
C TYR A 192 -10.33 -10.21 4.18
N ARG A 193 -9.06 -9.87 3.94
CA ARG A 193 -7.93 -10.08 4.86
C ARG A 193 -7.39 -8.76 5.41
N TRP A 194 -8.08 -7.65 5.17
CA TRP A 194 -7.68 -6.35 5.69
C TRP A 194 -8.03 -6.23 7.17
N MET A 195 -7.09 -5.69 7.94
CA MET A 195 -7.31 -5.40 9.36
C MET A 195 -8.07 -4.09 9.59
N TYR A 196 -8.17 -3.22 8.59
CA TYR A 196 -8.76 -1.88 8.74
C TYR A 196 -10.20 -1.86 9.25
N PRO A 197 -11.11 -2.77 8.83
CA PRO A 197 -12.46 -2.84 9.39
C PRO A 197 -12.42 -3.10 10.91
N PHE A 198 -11.62 -4.07 11.33
CA PHE A 198 -11.47 -4.45 12.73
C PHE A 198 -10.77 -3.36 13.56
N GLU A 199 -9.74 -2.73 13.01
CA GLU A 199 -9.08 -1.56 13.62
C GLU A 199 -10.05 -0.38 13.82
N ARG A 200 -11.03 -0.21 12.92
CA ARG A 200 -12.06 0.84 13.05
C ARG A 200 -13.11 0.48 14.10
N GLU A 201 -13.51 -0.78 14.17
CA GLU A 201 -14.44 -1.30 15.17
C GLU A 201 -13.87 -1.12 16.58
N HIS A 202 -12.66 -1.61 16.83
CA HIS A 202 -11.97 -1.42 18.11
C HIS A 202 -11.80 0.07 18.46
N ARG A 203 -11.53 0.92 17.46
CA ARG A 203 -11.44 2.37 17.67
C ARG A 203 -12.76 2.94 18.16
N ALA A 204 -13.88 2.56 17.53
CA ALA A 204 -15.19 3.06 17.88
C ALA A 204 -15.59 2.63 19.31
N GLU A 205 -15.23 1.40 19.72
CA GLU A 205 -15.43 0.94 21.10
C GLU A 205 -14.64 1.79 22.11
N LEU A 206 -13.34 2.01 21.85
CA LEU A 206 -12.51 2.86 22.71
C LEU A 206 -13.02 4.32 22.76
N GLU A 207 -13.57 4.83 21.66
CA GLU A 207 -14.20 6.16 21.59
C GLU A 207 -15.47 6.21 22.45
N ASN A 208 -16.31 5.18 22.39
CA ASN A 208 -17.51 5.05 23.22
C ASN A 208 -17.18 4.96 24.71
N ASP A 209 -16.10 4.25 25.05
CA ASP A 209 -15.58 4.11 26.42
C ASP A 209 -14.85 5.37 26.93
N CYS A 210 -14.87 6.45 26.14
CA CYS A 210 -14.21 7.73 26.47
C CYS A 210 -12.70 7.58 26.76
N VAL A 211 -12.06 6.59 26.12
CA VAL A 211 -10.62 6.32 26.31
C VAL A 211 -9.81 7.46 25.69
N ARG A 212 -8.82 7.96 26.44
CA ARG A 212 -7.84 8.93 25.94
C ARG A 212 -6.66 8.21 25.30
N ASN A 213 -6.01 8.86 24.33
CA ASN A 213 -4.87 8.30 23.58
C ASN A 213 -5.21 6.98 22.85
N ILE A 214 -6.33 6.98 22.14
CA ILE A 214 -6.87 5.80 21.43
C ILE A 214 -5.81 5.11 20.58
N GLU A 215 -4.98 5.86 19.85
CA GLU A 215 -3.93 5.26 19.00
C GLU A 215 -2.96 4.38 19.79
N LYS A 216 -2.45 4.88 20.92
CA LYS A 216 -1.56 4.12 21.79
C LYS A 216 -2.26 2.89 22.39
N LYS A 217 -3.51 3.07 22.82
CA LYS A 217 -4.36 1.99 23.35
C LYS A 217 -4.60 0.89 22.32
N GLN A 218 -4.86 1.25 21.07
CA GLN A 218 -4.99 0.29 19.98
C GLN A 218 -3.68 -0.47 19.74
N GLU A 219 -2.53 0.22 19.72
CA GLU A 219 -1.23 -0.46 19.58
C GLU A 219 -0.98 -1.49 20.68
N GLU A 220 -1.41 -1.20 21.91
CA GLU A 220 -1.19 -2.07 23.08
C GLU A 220 -2.22 -3.21 23.19
N GLU A 221 -3.48 -2.97 22.86
CA GLU A 221 -4.59 -3.87 23.21
C GLU A 221 -5.27 -4.55 22.00
N PHE A 222 -5.01 -4.08 20.77
CA PHE A 222 -5.74 -4.57 19.58
C PHE A 222 -5.61 -6.07 19.36
N HIS A 223 -4.43 -6.66 19.58
CA HIS A 223 -4.24 -8.11 19.41
C HIS A 223 -5.14 -8.91 20.36
N LYS A 224 -5.18 -8.53 21.64
CA LYS A 224 -6.03 -9.18 22.65
C LYS A 224 -7.50 -9.01 22.34
N TRP A 225 -7.88 -7.78 21.99
CA TRP A 225 -9.25 -7.46 21.59
C TRP A 225 -9.68 -8.28 20.36
N PHE A 226 -8.81 -8.39 19.36
CA PHE A 226 -9.11 -9.14 18.14
C PHE A 226 -9.24 -10.64 18.41
N THR A 227 -8.31 -11.24 19.15
CA THR A 227 -8.39 -12.67 19.53
C THR A 227 -9.65 -12.96 20.34
N LYS A 228 -9.98 -12.11 21.32
CA LYS A 228 -11.22 -12.20 22.10
C LYS A 228 -12.45 -12.27 21.19
N ARG A 229 -12.57 -11.29 20.27
CA ARG A 229 -13.70 -11.18 19.33
C ARG A 229 -13.87 -12.41 18.45
N GLU A 230 -12.77 -12.99 17.96
CA GLU A 230 -12.85 -14.19 17.11
C GLU A 230 -13.24 -15.43 17.93
N VAL A 231 -12.73 -15.59 19.15
CA VAL A 231 -13.13 -16.68 20.06
C VAL A 231 -14.63 -16.58 20.43
N GLU A 232 -15.15 -15.36 20.69
CA GLU A 232 -16.58 -15.12 20.94
C GLU A 232 -17.46 -15.62 19.78
N LYS A 233 -17.02 -15.35 18.55
CA LYS A 233 -17.74 -15.77 17.33
C LYS A 233 -17.67 -17.27 17.08
N GLU A 234 -16.53 -17.90 17.32
CA GLU A 234 -16.32 -19.32 17.04
C GLU A 234 -16.97 -20.23 18.08
N GLU A 235 -16.79 -19.93 19.37
CA GLU A 235 -17.21 -20.78 20.49
C GLU A 235 -18.56 -20.35 21.09
N GLY A 236 -19.11 -19.19 20.69
CA GLY A 236 -20.37 -18.65 21.23
C GLY A 236 -20.27 -18.27 22.71
N LEU A 237 -19.06 -18.03 23.21
CA LEU A 237 -18.79 -17.60 24.59
C LEU A 237 -19.03 -16.09 24.73
N ASN A 238 -19.52 -15.68 25.90
CA ASN A 238 -19.72 -14.28 26.25
C ASN A 238 -18.72 -13.89 27.34
N PHE A 239 -17.73 -13.06 27.01
CA PHE A 239 -16.68 -12.68 27.95
C PHE A 239 -17.13 -11.65 29.01
N ASP A 240 -18.33 -11.08 28.83
CA ASP A 240 -18.99 -10.28 29.87
C ASP A 240 -19.72 -11.16 30.89
N ASP A 241 -19.78 -12.48 30.69
CA ASP A 241 -20.25 -13.46 31.67
C ASP A 241 -19.14 -13.77 32.69
N PRO A 242 -19.31 -13.42 33.98
CA PRO A 242 -18.32 -13.69 35.02
C PRO A 242 -18.00 -15.18 35.21
N TYR A 243 -18.89 -16.08 34.74
CA TYR A 243 -18.69 -17.52 34.83
C TYR A 243 -17.88 -18.11 33.66
N GLN A 244 -17.66 -17.34 32.59
CA GLN A 244 -16.90 -17.77 31.41
C GLN A 244 -15.52 -17.09 31.32
N GLN A 245 -15.27 -16.03 32.11
CA GLN A 245 -14.01 -15.27 32.13
C GLN A 245 -12.74 -16.13 32.32
N GLU A 246 -12.75 -17.06 33.28
CA GLU A 246 -11.58 -17.90 33.59
C GLU A 246 -11.25 -18.86 32.44
N GLN A 247 -12.29 -19.44 31.82
CA GLN A 247 -12.16 -20.33 30.67
C GLN A 247 -11.67 -19.58 29.41
N THR A 248 -12.04 -18.31 29.28
CA THR A 248 -11.62 -17.47 28.17
C THR A 248 -10.21 -16.89 28.31
N GLU A 249 -9.75 -16.56 29.53
CA GLU A 249 -8.37 -16.12 29.77
C GLU A 249 -7.38 -17.26 29.49
N ASP A 250 -7.72 -18.49 29.85
CA ASP A 250 -6.92 -19.68 29.55
C ASP A 250 -6.79 -19.93 28.03
N ILE A 251 -7.87 -19.72 27.25
CA ILE A 251 -7.83 -19.84 25.78
C ILE A 251 -6.94 -18.77 25.17
N ILE A 252 -7.08 -17.49 25.58
CA ILE A 252 -6.25 -16.39 25.09
C ILE A 252 -4.77 -16.65 25.39
N ASN A 253 -4.44 -17.06 26.62
CA ASN A 253 -3.06 -17.34 27.01
C ASN A 253 -2.48 -18.54 26.22
N THR A 254 -3.29 -19.54 25.89
CA THR A 254 -2.86 -20.69 25.08
C THR A 254 -2.59 -20.29 23.61
N VAL A 255 -3.43 -19.42 23.04
CA VAL A 255 -3.23 -18.87 21.68
C VAL A 255 -2.03 -17.91 21.62
N GLU A 256 -1.68 -17.23 22.72
CA GLU A 256 -0.47 -16.39 22.81
C GLU A 256 0.83 -17.22 22.93
N ASP A 257 0.78 -18.43 23.54
CA ASP A 257 1.96 -19.31 23.71
C ASP A 257 2.31 -20.09 22.43
N ASP A 258 1.31 -20.45 21.63
CA ASP A 258 1.51 -21.02 20.30
C ASP A 258 1.79 -19.87 19.32
N ASN A 259 3.07 -19.59 19.04
CA ASN A 259 3.56 -18.62 18.02
C ASN A 259 3.14 -18.98 16.57
N ASP A 260 1.92 -19.46 16.34
CA ASP A 260 1.35 -19.73 15.03
C ASP A 260 0.61 -18.48 14.54
N ASP A 261 1.35 -17.59 13.87
CA ASP A 261 0.85 -16.51 13.00
C ASP A 261 -0.16 -16.98 11.91
N ILE A 262 -0.44 -18.29 11.86
CA ILE A 262 -1.21 -19.00 10.83
C ILE A 262 -2.66 -19.30 11.29
N LEU A 263 -2.98 -19.28 12.59
CA LEU A 263 -4.35 -19.57 13.04
C LEU A 263 -5.33 -18.43 12.70
N LEU A 264 -4.84 -17.18 12.68
CA LEU A 264 -5.64 -15.96 12.47
C LEU A 264 -6.21 -15.81 11.04
N CYS A 265 -5.87 -16.70 10.11
CA CYS A 265 -6.42 -16.71 8.74
C CYS A 265 -7.06 -18.06 8.34
N ARG A 266 -7.02 -19.08 9.21
CA ARG A 266 -7.42 -20.44 8.83
C ARG A 266 -8.92 -20.70 8.93
N ASN A 267 -9.63 -20.04 9.84
CA ASN A 267 -10.95 -20.54 10.24
C ASN A 267 -12.14 -19.86 9.54
N ASP A 268 -12.01 -18.65 9.01
CA ASP A 268 -12.98 -18.09 8.06
C ASP A 268 -12.94 -18.77 6.69
N MET A 269 -11.86 -19.53 6.40
CA MET A 269 -11.63 -20.14 5.10
C MET A 269 -12.40 -21.46 4.89
N HIS A 270 -12.92 -22.07 5.97
CA HIS A 270 -13.64 -23.35 5.91
C HIS A 270 -15.17 -23.25 5.99
N LYS A 271 -15.74 -22.03 6.12
CA LYS A 271 -17.20 -21.80 6.09
C LYS A 271 -17.73 -21.04 4.88
N ILE A 272 -16.88 -20.75 3.88
CA ILE A 272 -17.37 -20.27 2.57
C ILE A 272 -17.75 -21.50 1.73
N ASP A 273 -18.80 -22.20 2.18
CA ASP A 273 -19.68 -22.84 1.22
C ASP A 273 -20.30 -21.72 0.38
N VAL A 274 -20.32 -21.91 -0.92
CA VAL A 274 -20.84 -20.96 -1.90
C VAL A 274 -22.31 -20.69 -1.60
N ASN A 275 -22.61 -19.64 -0.84
CA ASN A 275 -23.93 -19.03 -0.76
C ASN A 275 -23.78 -17.51 -0.76
N VAL A 276 -24.04 -16.93 -1.92
CA VAL A 276 -23.78 -15.53 -2.32
C VAL A 276 -24.85 -14.55 -1.77
N GLU A 277 -25.66 -14.94 -0.79
CA GLU A 277 -26.87 -14.17 -0.44
C GLU A 277 -26.81 -13.44 0.92
N ASP A 278 -26.03 -13.88 1.92
CA ASP A 278 -26.13 -13.31 3.29
C ASP A 278 -25.03 -12.28 3.67
N GLN A 279 -24.10 -11.95 2.77
CA GLN A 279 -23.13 -10.85 3.00
C GLN A 279 -23.41 -9.57 2.18
N ASN A 280 -24.45 -9.59 1.34
CA ASN A 280 -24.90 -8.38 0.64
C ASN A 280 -25.55 -7.39 1.63
N GLU A 281 -26.13 -7.86 2.74
CA GLU A 281 -26.83 -6.98 3.69
C GLU A 281 -25.90 -6.03 4.48
N PHE A 282 -24.61 -6.35 4.62
CA PHE A 282 -23.64 -5.45 5.29
C PHE A 282 -23.03 -4.41 4.33
N ILE A 283 -23.04 -4.67 3.03
CA ILE A 283 -22.52 -3.77 1.99
C ILE A 283 -23.67 -2.91 1.40
N ASP A 284 -24.90 -3.43 1.35
CA ASP A 284 -26.06 -2.73 0.80
C ASP A 284 -26.53 -1.55 1.68
N ASN A 285 -26.17 -1.52 2.96
CA ASN A 285 -26.44 -0.36 3.84
C ASN A 285 -25.54 0.87 3.55
N PHE A 286 -24.66 0.81 2.54
CA PHE A 286 -23.83 1.94 2.09
C PHE A 286 -24.26 2.54 0.75
N VAL A 287 -25.35 2.05 0.14
CA VAL A 287 -25.88 2.61 -1.12
C VAL A 287 -27.40 2.67 -1.05
N ASP A 288 -27.94 3.76 -0.51
CA ASP A 288 -29.26 4.28 -0.88
C ASP A 288 -29.33 5.76 -0.46
N ASP A 289 -28.93 6.64 -1.37
CA ASP A 289 -29.59 7.93 -1.65
C ASP A 289 -28.77 8.67 -2.74
N ASP A 290 -29.23 8.54 -3.98
CA ASP A 290 -29.44 9.65 -4.92
C ASP A 290 -29.69 9.07 -6.33
N SER A 291 -30.91 8.56 -6.52
CA SER A 291 -31.55 8.63 -7.83
C SER A 291 -32.02 10.07 -8.05
N ASP A 292 -31.43 10.71 -9.06
CA ASP A 292 -31.95 11.83 -9.86
C ASP A 292 -30.97 13.02 -9.97
N ALA A 293 -30.18 13.06 -11.05
CA ALA A 293 -30.13 14.22 -11.97
C ALA A 293 -29.04 14.09 -13.06
N ASP A 294 -29.54 14.09 -14.30
CA ASP A 294 -28.99 14.58 -15.56
C ASP A 294 -27.79 13.91 -16.26
N ASP A 295 -28.15 13.37 -17.42
CA ASP A 295 -27.35 12.88 -18.53
C ASP A 295 -26.30 13.88 -19.04
N THR A 296 -25.03 13.45 -19.09
CA THR A 296 -24.15 13.72 -20.25
C THR A 296 -23.09 12.62 -20.39
N PRO A 297 -22.92 11.97 -21.55
CA PRO A 297 -22.01 10.83 -21.69
C PRO A 297 -20.58 11.27 -21.98
N PHE A 298 -19.65 11.02 -21.06
CA PHE A 298 -18.21 11.01 -21.36
C PHE A 298 -17.79 9.57 -21.70
N ASN A 299 -17.70 9.31 -23.00
CA ASN A 299 -17.36 8.03 -23.61
C ASN A 299 -15.84 7.80 -23.51
N ASN A 300 -15.39 6.76 -22.79
CA ASN A 300 -13.95 6.49 -22.55
C ASN A 300 -13.49 5.09 -23.03
N ASP A 301 -14.33 4.35 -23.75
CA ASP A 301 -14.08 2.93 -24.07
C ASP A 301 -13.33 2.71 -25.39
N LYS A 302 -12.25 3.47 -25.66
CA LYS A 302 -11.46 3.20 -26.89
C LYS A 302 -9.96 3.42 -26.84
N TYR A 303 -9.36 3.66 -25.67
CA TYR A 303 -7.92 3.98 -25.60
C TYR A 303 -7.09 3.11 -24.66
N GLU A 304 -7.64 2.02 -24.09
CA GLU A 304 -6.88 1.10 -23.22
C GLU A 304 -6.35 -0.17 -23.91
N GLU A 305 -6.85 -0.56 -25.10
CA GLU A 305 -6.41 -1.81 -25.75
C GLU A 305 -5.18 -1.65 -26.69
N ASP A 306 -4.93 -0.47 -27.25
CA ASP A 306 -3.87 -0.29 -28.25
C ASP A 306 -2.45 -0.16 -27.66
N TYR A 307 -2.30 0.02 -26.35
CA TYR A 307 -0.98 0.26 -25.73
C TYR A 307 -0.27 -1.03 -25.25
N ILE A 308 -0.98 -2.15 -25.14
CA ILE A 308 -0.44 -3.42 -24.63
C ILE A 308 0.10 -4.31 -25.77
N LEU A 309 -0.40 -4.16 -26.99
CA LEU A 309 -0.06 -5.05 -28.12
C LEU A 309 1.13 -4.61 -28.98
N SER A 310 1.68 -3.40 -28.82
CA SER A 310 2.77 -2.92 -29.70
C SER A 310 4.20 -3.26 -29.24
N ASN A 311 4.38 -3.93 -28.09
CA ASN A 311 5.71 -4.18 -27.51
C ASN A 311 6.13 -5.66 -27.44
N TYR A 312 5.46 -6.56 -28.16
CA TYR A 312 5.80 -7.99 -28.17
C TYR A 312 6.11 -8.62 -29.54
N GLU A 313 6.16 -7.83 -30.62
CA GLU A 313 6.66 -8.32 -31.91
C GLU A 313 7.73 -7.37 -32.46
N ASN A 314 8.98 -7.72 -32.19
CA ASN A 314 10.17 -7.56 -33.04
C ASN A 314 11.41 -7.59 -32.15
N ASP A 315 12.01 -8.77 -31.99
CA ASP A 315 13.47 -8.96 -31.84
C ASP A 315 13.79 -10.46 -31.69
N THR A 316 13.64 -11.23 -32.78
CA THR A 316 14.44 -12.45 -33.02
C THR A 316 14.54 -12.69 -34.52
N GLU A 317 15.73 -13.10 -34.97
CA GLU A 317 16.17 -13.36 -36.36
C GLU A 317 16.71 -12.11 -37.08
N GLU A 318 17.97 -11.99 -37.50
CA GLU A 318 19.10 -12.89 -37.77
C GLU A 318 20.37 -12.01 -37.82
N ASN A 319 21.52 -12.51 -37.36
CA ASN A 319 22.80 -12.44 -38.09
C ASN A 319 23.98 -12.87 -37.19
N TYR A 320 24.34 -14.14 -37.34
CA TYR A 320 25.71 -14.61 -37.15
C TYR A 320 26.12 -15.43 -38.38
N ILE A 321 27.37 -15.21 -38.81
CA ILE A 321 28.26 -16.00 -39.69
C ILE A 321 28.59 -15.34 -41.04
N SER A 322 29.81 -14.79 -41.13
CA SER A 322 30.92 -15.22 -42.03
C SER A 322 31.94 -14.06 -42.16
N SER A 323 33.10 -14.15 -41.51
CA SER A 323 34.40 -14.52 -42.13
C SER A 323 34.93 -13.50 -43.15
N SER A 324 35.92 -12.70 -42.74
CA SER A 324 37.24 -12.51 -43.37
C SER A 324 37.93 -11.25 -42.84
#